data_AF-A0A178BBZ4-F1
#
_entry.id   AF-A0A178BBZ4-F1
#
_cell.length_a   1.000
_cell.length_b   1.000
_cell.length_c   1.000
_cell.angle_alpha   90.00
_cell.angle_beta   90.00
_cell.angle_gamma   90.00
#
_symmetry.space_group_name_H-M   'P 1'
#
loop_
_entity.id
_entity.type
_entity.pdbx_description
1 polymer ?
#
loop_
_entity_poly.entity_id
_entity_poly.type
_entity_poly.pdbx_seq_one_letter_code
_entity_poly.pdbx_strand_id
1 'polypeptide(L)'
;MRRCSQQFLLFLIALFINYHNAFASEIDFQSMPKCAIESCLPFHASSIGCIKFTKHCFCNALAPVNCSGSKCTDNDWYAVEDWYSTQCPGEPPLVTLDPGIPLGARKCIREQIVPNQCKASITRNCFCRLDNVTAEIGECITDNTGATRQQAVDLAADFYRDTCVLREDATGEVRPGTTTEEEVVAPPHPSSQSPTENPKAQDLGLIVGLVASFITIAGLFTGCCCYKKNKKRRGQETTNDDSPPPYSK
;
A
#
# COMPACT_ATOMS: atom_id res chain seq x y z
N MET A 1 -19.66 46.25 1.71
CA MET A 1 -18.86 45.43 0.75
C MET A 1 -17.54 44.92 1.35
N ARG A 2 -16.60 45.77 1.82
CA ARG A 2 -15.25 45.32 2.26
C ARG A 2 -15.21 44.12 3.24
N ARG A 3 -16.14 44.01 4.20
CA ARG A 3 -16.17 42.91 5.18
C ARG A 3 -16.47 41.51 4.61
N CYS A 4 -17.19 41.38 3.49
CA CYS A 4 -17.46 40.06 2.88
C CYS A 4 -16.22 39.46 2.20
N SER A 5 -15.40 40.29 1.54
CA SER A 5 -14.23 39.82 0.80
C SER A 5 -13.20 39.14 1.72
N GLN A 6 -13.01 39.68 2.93
CA GLN A 6 -12.04 39.17 3.89
C GLN A 6 -12.42 37.80 4.48
N GLN A 7 -13.71 37.54 4.72
CA GLN A 7 -14.16 36.23 5.20
C GLN A 7 -14.03 35.13 4.13
N PHE A 8 -14.27 35.46 2.86
CA PHE A 8 -14.15 34.50 1.76
C PHE A 8 -12.70 34.06 1.53
N LEU A 9 -11.75 35.00 1.59
CA LEU A 9 -10.32 34.69 1.45
C LEU A 9 -9.80 33.76 2.57
N LEU A 10 -10.20 34.01 3.83
CA LEU A 10 -9.83 33.16 4.95
C LEU A 10 -10.42 31.74 4.83
N PHE A 11 -11.64 31.61 4.30
CA PHE A 11 -12.27 30.32 4.05
C PHE A 11 -11.54 29.52 2.96
N LEU A 12 -11.11 30.17 1.87
CA LEU A 12 -10.30 29.54 0.84
C LEU A 12 -8.92 29.09 1.37
N ILE A 13 -8.24 29.93 2.14
CA ILE A 13 -6.96 29.57 2.76
C ILE A 13 -7.13 28.37 3.70
N ALA A 14 -8.20 28.34 4.52
CA ALA A 14 -8.50 27.19 5.37
C ALA A 14 -8.78 25.91 4.56
N LEU A 15 -9.47 26.00 3.42
CA LEU A 15 -9.68 24.85 2.54
C LEU A 15 -8.36 24.35 1.91
N PHE A 16 -7.49 25.24 1.42
CA PHE A 16 -6.19 24.86 0.87
C PHE A 16 -5.28 24.20 1.92
N ILE A 17 -5.22 24.75 3.14
CA ILE A 17 -4.42 24.18 4.23
C ILE A 17 -4.95 22.78 4.62
N ASN A 18 -6.27 22.57 4.66
CA ASN A 18 -6.82 21.24 4.92
C ASN A 18 -6.58 20.26 3.75
N TYR A 19 -6.56 20.74 2.50
CA TYR A 19 -6.32 19.88 1.33
C TYR A 19 -4.87 19.39 1.23
N HIS A 20 -3.90 20.20 1.66
CA HIS A 20 -2.48 19.82 1.62
C HIS A 20 -1.99 19.00 2.81
N ASN A 21 -2.68 19.02 3.96
CA ASN A 21 -2.28 18.25 5.15
C ASN A 21 -2.90 16.83 5.23
N ALA A 22 -3.63 16.39 4.19
CA ALA A 22 -4.34 15.12 4.18
C ALA A 22 -3.55 13.93 3.59
N PHE A 23 -2.24 14.08 3.35
CA PHE A 23 -1.32 12.99 3.00
C PHE A 23 -0.55 12.48 4.22
N ALA A 24 -1.25 12.30 5.36
CA ALA A 24 -0.77 11.37 6.37
C ALA A 24 -0.68 9.99 5.71
N SER A 25 0.39 9.24 5.95
CA SER A 25 0.54 7.90 5.35
C SER A 25 -0.68 7.05 5.73
N GLU A 26 -1.38 6.53 4.73
CA GLU A 26 -2.60 5.73 4.92
C GLU A 26 -2.32 4.33 5.52
N ILE A 27 -1.05 4.10 5.83
CA ILE A 27 -0.44 3.00 6.60
C ILE A 27 0.11 3.60 7.90
N ASP A 28 -0.29 3.03 9.04
CA ASP A 28 0.26 3.37 10.36
C ASP A 28 1.50 2.52 10.68
N PHE A 29 2.68 3.12 10.44
CA PHE A 29 3.97 2.51 10.81
C PHE A 29 4.28 2.56 12.31
N GLN A 30 3.54 3.33 13.13
CA GLN A 30 3.80 3.44 14.57
C GLN A 30 3.35 2.20 15.34
N SER A 31 2.32 1.51 14.85
CA SER A 31 1.84 0.23 15.39
C SER A 31 2.57 -1.00 14.83
N MET A 32 3.52 -0.83 13.89
CA MET A 32 4.29 -1.95 13.35
C MET A 32 5.20 -2.58 14.44
N PRO A 33 5.38 -3.91 14.48
CA PRO A 33 6.28 -4.54 15.44
C PRO A 33 7.73 -4.02 15.35
N LYS A 34 8.37 -3.87 16.51
CA LYS A 34 9.70 -3.25 16.63
C LYS A 34 10.77 -3.90 15.76
N CYS A 35 10.78 -5.23 15.65
CA CYS A 35 11.75 -5.96 14.83
C CYS A 35 11.72 -5.49 13.36
N ALA A 36 10.54 -5.20 12.81
CA ALA A 36 10.36 -4.71 11.45
C ALA A 36 10.61 -3.20 11.35
N ILE A 37 10.26 -2.40 12.37
CA ILE A 37 10.65 -0.98 12.43
C ILE A 37 12.17 -0.84 12.39
N GLU A 38 12.89 -1.64 13.17
CA GLU A 38 14.35 -1.53 13.32
C GLU A 38 15.11 -2.18 12.15
N SER A 39 14.58 -3.24 11.53
CA SER A 39 15.29 -4.02 10.50
C SER A 39 14.84 -3.77 9.06
N CYS A 40 13.64 -3.22 8.85
CA CYS A 40 13.01 -3.10 7.54
C CYS A 40 12.67 -1.66 7.12
N LEU A 41 12.75 -0.68 8.02
CA LEU A 41 12.63 0.74 7.67
C LEU A 41 14.02 1.39 7.50
N PRO A 42 14.15 2.44 6.65
CA PRO A 42 13.09 3.04 5.84
C PRO A 42 12.68 2.19 4.63
N PHE A 43 11.39 2.21 4.28
CA PHE A 43 10.95 1.71 2.97
C PHE A 43 11.07 2.83 1.94
N HIS A 44 11.75 2.54 0.84
CA HIS A 44 11.75 3.37 -0.36
C HIS A 44 10.68 2.86 -1.31
N ALA A 45 9.90 3.73 -1.96
CA ALA A 45 8.90 3.30 -2.93
C ALA A 45 9.51 2.37 -4.00
N SER A 46 10.70 2.69 -4.53
CA SER A 46 11.36 1.85 -5.54
C SER A 46 11.78 0.47 -5.02
N SER A 47 12.24 0.38 -3.76
CA SER A 47 12.65 -0.89 -3.13
C SER A 47 11.51 -1.89 -3.01
N ILE A 48 10.27 -1.41 -3.07
CA ILE A 48 9.05 -2.21 -2.99
C ILE A 48 8.32 -2.31 -4.35
N GLY A 49 8.95 -1.83 -5.43
CA GLY A 49 8.38 -1.86 -6.80
C GLY A 49 7.34 -0.77 -7.09
N CYS A 50 7.17 0.21 -6.19
CA CYS A 50 6.22 1.30 -6.34
C CYS A 50 6.87 2.55 -6.94
N ILE A 51 6.13 3.31 -7.75
CA ILE A 51 6.52 4.66 -8.18
C ILE A 51 6.20 5.67 -7.08
N LYS A 52 5.10 5.45 -6.34
CA LYS A 52 4.68 6.26 -5.19
C LYS A 52 4.23 5.39 -4.03
N PHE A 53 4.38 5.89 -2.81
CA PHE A 53 4.02 5.17 -1.60
C PHE A 53 2.52 5.25 -1.31
N THR A 54 1.70 4.69 -2.21
CA THR A 54 0.26 4.54 -1.99
C THR A 54 -0.04 3.30 -1.16
N LYS A 55 -1.13 3.32 -0.37
CA LYS A 55 -1.64 2.13 0.32
C LYS A 55 -1.88 0.97 -0.62
N HIS A 56 -2.45 1.25 -1.80
CA HIS A 56 -2.71 0.23 -2.80
C HIS A 56 -1.42 -0.48 -3.23
N CYS A 57 -0.35 0.27 -3.54
CA CYS A 57 0.91 -0.32 -3.93
C CYS A 57 1.59 -1.05 -2.75
N PHE A 58 1.65 -0.42 -1.57
CA PHE A 58 2.16 -1.04 -0.34
C PHE A 58 1.51 -2.39 -0.02
N CYS A 59 0.17 -2.45 -0.08
CA CYS A 59 -0.61 -3.65 0.21
C CYS A 59 -0.49 -4.76 -0.84
N ASN A 60 0.07 -4.47 -2.02
CA ASN A 60 0.39 -5.47 -3.04
C ASN A 60 1.89 -5.82 -3.08
N ALA A 61 2.77 -4.97 -2.53
CA ALA A 61 4.23 -5.08 -2.63
C ALA A 61 4.87 -6.02 -1.60
N LEU A 62 4.21 -6.30 -0.47
CA LEU A 62 4.59 -7.33 0.53
C LEU A 62 5.94 -7.15 1.25
N ALA A 63 6.67 -6.08 0.94
CA ALA A 63 8.01 -5.84 1.47
C ALA A 63 8.16 -5.94 3.01
N PRO A 64 7.22 -5.48 3.85
CA PRO A 64 7.35 -5.63 5.30
C PRO A 64 7.33 -7.09 5.76
N VAL A 65 6.42 -7.90 5.21
CA VAL A 65 6.21 -9.32 5.56
C VAL A 65 7.35 -10.19 5.03
N ASN A 66 7.87 -9.86 3.84
CA ASN A 66 9.01 -10.55 3.25
C ASN A 66 10.32 -10.18 3.96
N CYS A 67 10.53 -8.90 4.31
CA CYS A 67 11.70 -8.48 5.07
C CYS A 67 11.72 -9.09 6.47
N SER A 68 10.59 -9.02 7.20
CA SER A 68 10.49 -9.56 8.56
C SER A 68 10.80 -11.05 8.64
N GLY A 69 10.48 -11.83 7.59
CA GLY A 69 10.74 -13.29 7.55
C GLY A 69 12.20 -13.70 7.73
N SER A 70 13.16 -12.79 7.53
CA SER A 70 14.61 -13.03 7.76
C SER A 70 15.22 -12.21 8.91
N LYS A 71 14.41 -11.38 9.59
CA LYS A 71 14.87 -10.36 10.55
C LYS A 71 14.15 -10.37 11.90
N CYS A 72 12.92 -10.85 11.92
CA CYS A 72 12.10 -11.02 13.11
C CYS A 72 12.17 -12.48 13.60
N THR A 73 11.85 -12.71 14.87
CA THR A 73 11.63 -14.08 15.36
C THR A 73 10.26 -14.59 14.87
N ASP A 74 10.01 -15.90 14.87
CA ASP A 74 8.74 -16.49 14.41
C ASP A 74 7.51 -15.80 15.03
N ASN A 75 7.53 -15.54 16.34
CA ASN A 75 6.43 -14.86 17.04
C ASN A 75 6.28 -13.38 16.63
N ASP A 76 7.39 -12.67 16.44
CA ASP A 76 7.34 -11.28 15.99
C ASP A 76 6.91 -11.19 14.52
N TRP A 77 7.22 -12.21 13.71
CA TRP A 77 6.79 -12.31 12.31
C TRP A 77 5.27 -12.41 12.20
N TYR A 78 4.61 -13.25 13.01
CA TYR A 78 3.14 -13.29 13.07
C TYR A 78 2.54 -11.95 13.47
N ALA A 79 3.15 -11.22 14.41
CA ALA A 79 2.70 -9.87 14.74
C ALA A 79 2.85 -8.87 13.56
N VAL A 80 3.83 -9.09 12.66
CA VAL A 80 3.98 -8.28 11.42
C VAL A 80 2.92 -8.68 10.39
N GLU A 81 2.59 -9.96 10.26
CA GLU A 81 1.50 -10.46 9.40
C GLU A 81 0.13 -9.94 9.86
N ASP A 82 -0.15 -10.00 11.16
CA ASP A 82 -1.36 -9.44 11.78
C ASP A 82 -1.43 -7.92 11.56
N TRP A 83 -0.36 -7.19 11.88
CA TRP A 83 -0.29 -5.74 11.62
C TRP A 83 -0.52 -5.43 10.14
N TYR A 84 0.17 -6.09 9.22
CA TYR A 84 0.00 -5.89 7.79
C TYR A 84 -1.45 -6.13 7.35
N SER A 85 -2.11 -7.14 7.90
CA SER A 85 -3.52 -7.44 7.65
C SER A 85 -4.46 -6.33 8.17
N THR A 86 -4.15 -5.69 9.30
CA THR A 86 -4.90 -4.48 9.75
C THR A 86 -4.69 -3.28 8.83
N GLN A 87 -3.49 -3.11 8.28
CA GLN A 87 -3.18 -2.02 7.36
C GLN A 87 -3.80 -2.26 5.99
N CYS A 88 -3.89 -3.51 5.54
CA CYS A 88 -4.29 -3.92 4.21
C CYS A 88 -5.58 -4.78 4.22
N PRO A 89 -6.73 -4.20 4.60
CA PRO A 89 -7.99 -4.92 4.69
C PRO A 89 -8.49 -5.34 3.30
N GLY A 90 -8.38 -6.64 3.01
CA GLY A 90 -8.85 -7.28 1.78
C GLY A 90 -8.12 -8.60 1.57
N GLU A 91 -8.79 -9.57 0.95
CA GLU A 91 -8.08 -10.78 0.52
C GLU A 91 -7.04 -10.40 -0.55
N PRO A 92 -5.75 -10.73 -0.36
CA PRO A 92 -4.74 -10.47 -1.38
C PRO A 92 -5.10 -11.21 -2.68
N PRO A 93 -4.84 -10.60 -3.85
CA PRO A 93 -5.28 -11.14 -5.12
C PRO A 93 -4.77 -12.58 -5.32
N LEU A 94 -5.68 -13.45 -5.77
CA LEU A 94 -5.34 -14.82 -6.12
C LEU A 94 -4.45 -14.83 -7.37
N VAL A 95 -3.39 -15.64 -7.33
CA VAL A 95 -2.47 -15.80 -8.45
C VAL A 95 -3.15 -16.59 -9.56
N THR A 96 -3.41 -15.93 -10.68
CA THR A 96 -3.89 -16.56 -11.90
C THR A 96 -2.70 -17.12 -12.68
N LEU A 97 -2.59 -18.46 -12.75
CA LEU A 97 -1.62 -19.16 -13.60
C LEU A 97 -1.90 -18.99 -15.12
N ASP A 98 -3.00 -18.33 -15.46
CA ASP A 98 -3.50 -18.13 -16.80
C ASP A 98 -3.32 -16.64 -17.17
N PRO A 99 -2.78 -16.28 -18.36
CA PRO A 99 -2.24 -17.15 -19.39
C PRO A 99 -0.77 -17.56 -19.16
N GLY A 100 -0.07 -16.96 -18.18
CA GLY A 100 1.40 -16.96 -18.09
C GLY A 100 2.08 -18.31 -17.92
N ILE A 101 1.42 -19.32 -17.36
CA ILE A 101 1.93 -20.69 -17.27
C ILE A 101 1.29 -21.58 -18.36
N PRO A 102 2.02 -22.48 -19.04
CA PRO A 102 1.44 -23.42 -20.00
C PRO A 102 0.50 -24.44 -19.34
N LEU A 103 -0.58 -24.83 -20.03
CA LEU A 103 -1.65 -25.66 -19.48
C LEU A 103 -1.18 -26.97 -18.79
N GLY A 104 -0.18 -27.65 -19.36
CA GLY A 104 0.38 -28.88 -18.78
C GLY A 104 1.01 -28.66 -17.40
N ALA A 105 1.71 -27.55 -17.20
CA ALA A 105 2.39 -27.22 -15.94
C ALA A 105 1.43 -26.74 -14.84
N ARG A 106 0.27 -26.17 -15.20
CA ARG A 106 -0.70 -25.61 -14.23
C ARG A 106 -1.21 -26.66 -13.23
N LYS A 107 -1.36 -27.92 -13.65
CA LYS A 107 -1.76 -29.01 -12.76
C LYS A 107 -0.67 -29.30 -11.71
N CYS A 108 0.58 -29.45 -12.17
CA CYS A 108 1.75 -29.66 -11.31
C CYS A 108 1.87 -28.56 -10.24
N ILE A 109 1.79 -27.28 -10.63
CA ILE A 109 1.81 -26.15 -9.68
C ILE A 109 0.67 -26.24 -8.66
N ARG A 110 -0.56 -26.53 -9.13
CA ARG A 110 -1.75 -26.63 -8.26
C ARG A 110 -1.68 -27.78 -7.25
N GLU A 111 -1.04 -28.89 -7.60
CA GLU A 111 -0.98 -30.10 -6.76
C GLU A 111 0.28 -30.18 -5.90
N GLN A 112 1.41 -29.60 -6.34
CA GLN A 112 2.69 -29.70 -5.63
C GLN A 112 3.02 -28.46 -4.79
N ILE A 113 2.75 -27.25 -5.29
CA ILE A 113 3.18 -26.01 -4.60
C ILE A 113 2.09 -25.57 -3.59
N VAL A 114 0.82 -25.54 -4.01
CA VAL A 114 -0.29 -24.99 -3.20
C VAL A 114 -0.55 -25.72 -1.89
N PRO A 115 -0.70 -27.06 -1.86
CA PRO A 115 -1.12 -27.75 -0.64
C PRO A 115 0.00 -27.73 0.41
N ASN A 116 1.25 -27.80 -0.04
CA ASN A 116 2.43 -27.87 0.80
C ASN A 116 2.83 -26.51 1.39
N GLN A 117 2.63 -25.42 0.64
CA GLN A 117 3.14 -24.10 1.01
C GLN A 117 2.06 -23.05 1.31
N CYS A 118 0.90 -23.12 0.65
CA CYS A 118 -0.16 -22.11 0.72
C CYS A 118 -1.50 -22.59 1.33
N LYS A 119 -1.54 -23.83 1.84
CA LYS A 119 -2.66 -24.51 2.53
C LYS A 119 -3.98 -24.60 1.75
N ALA A 120 -4.63 -23.46 1.45
CA ALA A 120 -5.98 -23.40 0.89
C ALA A 120 -6.07 -22.66 -0.46
N SER A 121 -5.24 -21.64 -0.71
CA SER A 121 -5.31 -20.84 -1.95
C SER A 121 -3.97 -20.21 -2.30
N ILE A 122 -3.66 -20.08 -3.59
CA ILE A 122 -2.49 -19.32 -4.04
C ILE A 122 -2.83 -17.82 -3.99
N THR A 123 -2.74 -17.22 -2.81
CA THR A 123 -2.67 -15.76 -2.72
C THR A 123 -1.31 -15.27 -3.21
N ARG A 124 -1.26 -14.05 -3.76
CA ARG A 124 0.00 -13.39 -4.11
C ARG A 124 0.96 -13.35 -2.91
N ASN A 125 0.42 -13.10 -1.71
CA ASN A 125 1.18 -13.01 -0.46
C ASN A 125 1.91 -14.31 -0.13
N CYS A 126 1.24 -15.46 -0.22
CA CYS A 126 1.91 -16.73 -0.01
C CYS A 126 2.93 -17.01 -1.13
N PHE A 127 2.47 -16.92 -2.38
CA PHE A 127 3.25 -17.29 -3.56
C PHE A 127 4.59 -16.53 -3.68
N CYS A 128 4.57 -15.23 -3.43
CA CYS A 128 5.74 -14.34 -3.55
C CYS A 128 6.68 -14.38 -2.33
N ARG A 129 6.42 -15.24 -1.34
CA ARG A 129 7.30 -15.51 -0.20
C ARG A 129 8.06 -16.84 -0.36
N LEU A 130 7.70 -17.67 -1.34
CA LEU A 130 8.22 -19.02 -1.45
C LEU A 130 9.64 -19.04 -2.03
N ASP A 131 10.62 -19.25 -1.15
CA ASP A 131 11.99 -19.53 -1.53
C ASP A 131 12.03 -20.70 -2.52
N ASN A 132 12.61 -20.48 -3.70
CA ASN A 132 12.72 -21.42 -4.83
C ASN A 132 11.45 -21.63 -5.70
N VAL A 133 10.36 -20.86 -5.54
CA VAL A 133 9.15 -21.04 -6.37
C VAL A 133 9.42 -20.97 -7.88
N THR A 134 10.35 -20.13 -8.32
CA THR A 134 10.79 -20.05 -9.72
C THR A 134 11.43 -21.35 -10.21
N ALA A 135 12.16 -22.06 -9.34
CA ALA A 135 12.77 -23.35 -9.67
C ALA A 135 11.69 -24.45 -9.73
N GLU A 136 10.81 -24.53 -8.73
CA GLU A 136 9.70 -25.50 -8.70
C GLU A 136 8.77 -25.34 -9.93
N ILE A 137 8.45 -24.10 -10.31
CA ILE A 137 7.68 -23.81 -11.53
C ILE A 137 8.46 -24.22 -12.79
N GLY A 138 9.76 -23.94 -12.85
CA GLY A 138 10.61 -24.35 -13.97
C GLY A 138 10.69 -25.88 -14.13
N GLU A 139 10.71 -26.63 -13.03
CA GLU A 139 10.65 -28.09 -13.05
C GLU A 139 9.27 -28.58 -13.52
N CYS A 140 8.17 -28.05 -12.95
CA CYS A 140 6.81 -28.32 -13.42
C CYS A 140 6.62 -28.02 -14.94
N ILE A 141 7.22 -26.95 -15.46
CA ILE A 141 7.18 -26.62 -16.89
C ILE A 141 7.98 -27.62 -17.71
N THR A 142 9.21 -27.93 -17.31
CA THR A 142 10.09 -28.88 -18.03
C THR A 142 9.39 -30.23 -18.18
N ASP A 143 8.90 -30.81 -17.08
CA ASP A 143 8.35 -32.17 -17.03
C ASP A 143 7.00 -32.32 -17.76
N ASN A 144 6.19 -31.27 -17.82
CA ASN A 144 4.81 -31.35 -18.33
C ASN A 144 4.58 -30.68 -19.69
N THR A 145 5.62 -30.10 -20.31
CA THR A 145 5.48 -29.37 -21.59
C THR A 145 6.50 -29.75 -22.66
N GLY A 146 7.61 -30.41 -22.30
CA GLY A 146 8.71 -30.69 -23.21
C GLY A 146 9.57 -29.45 -23.54
N ALA A 147 9.37 -28.32 -22.85
CA ALA A 147 10.27 -27.18 -22.91
C ALA A 147 11.67 -27.56 -22.40
N THR A 148 12.70 -26.91 -22.93
CA THR A 148 14.06 -27.05 -22.37
C THR A 148 14.13 -26.40 -20.99
N ARG A 149 15.04 -26.90 -20.13
CA ARG A 149 15.24 -26.35 -18.77
C ARG A 149 15.47 -24.83 -18.76
N GLN A 150 16.19 -24.29 -19.75
CA GLN A 150 16.42 -22.84 -19.84
C GLN A 150 15.12 -22.08 -20.13
N GLN A 151 14.36 -22.50 -21.16
CA GLN A 151 13.06 -21.89 -21.48
C GLN A 151 12.08 -21.96 -20.32
N ALA A 152 12.12 -23.05 -19.55
CA ALA A 152 11.27 -23.24 -18.38
C ALA A 152 11.66 -22.29 -17.23
N VAL A 153 12.96 -22.11 -16.96
CA VAL A 153 13.47 -21.16 -15.97
C VAL A 153 13.16 -19.71 -16.38
N ASP A 154 13.37 -19.36 -17.65
CA ASP A 154 13.09 -18.01 -18.17
C ASP A 154 11.60 -17.69 -18.04
N LEU A 155 10.73 -18.60 -18.46
CA LEU A 155 9.27 -18.45 -18.36
C LEU A 155 8.78 -18.41 -16.90
N ALA A 156 9.37 -19.21 -16.01
CA ALA A 156 9.07 -19.15 -14.58
C ALA A 156 9.51 -17.82 -13.96
N ALA A 157 10.67 -17.30 -14.36
CA ALA A 157 11.19 -16.02 -13.87
C ALA A 157 10.37 -14.83 -14.37
N ASP A 158 9.90 -14.85 -15.62
CA ASP A 158 8.97 -13.86 -16.15
C ASP A 158 7.60 -13.94 -15.47
N PHE A 159 7.03 -15.14 -15.31
CA PHE A 159 5.78 -15.30 -14.57
C PHE A 159 5.87 -14.82 -13.12
N TYR A 160 6.97 -15.14 -12.42
CA TYR A 160 7.22 -14.64 -11.07
C TYR A 160 7.37 -13.12 -11.06
N ARG A 161 8.11 -12.54 -12.02
CA ARG A 161 8.28 -11.09 -12.16
C ARG A 161 6.93 -10.38 -12.31
N ASP A 162 6.09 -10.84 -13.23
CA ASP A 162 4.79 -10.23 -13.52
C ASP A 162 3.76 -10.46 -12.40
N THR A 163 3.85 -11.59 -11.68
CA THR A 163 2.97 -11.90 -10.56
C THR A 163 3.37 -11.18 -9.26
N CYS A 164 4.67 -11.08 -8.98
CA CYS A 164 5.18 -10.67 -7.68
C CYS A 164 5.74 -9.25 -7.65
N VAL A 165 6.41 -8.79 -8.70
CA VAL A 165 6.90 -7.40 -8.78
C VAL A 165 5.76 -6.53 -9.29
N LEU A 166 5.25 -5.59 -8.50
CA LEU A 166 4.39 -4.56 -9.08
C LEU A 166 5.18 -3.79 -10.13
N ARG A 167 4.52 -3.58 -11.25
CA ARG A 167 4.86 -2.54 -12.20
C ARG A 167 3.60 -1.68 -12.22
N GLU A 168 3.61 -0.55 -11.52
CA GLU A 168 2.58 0.47 -11.72
C GLU A 168 2.72 0.98 -13.15
N ASP A 169 1.88 0.47 -14.06
CA ASP A 169 1.88 0.85 -15.46
C ASP A 169 0.71 1.80 -15.80
N ALA A 170 0.63 2.16 -17.08
CA ALA A 170 0.22 3.47 -17.56
C ALA A 170 -1.18 3.97 -17.16
N THR A 171 -1.22 4.58 -15.98
CA THR A 171 -1.92 5.85 -15.72
C THR A 171 -1.10 6.96 -15.01
N GLY A 172 0.08 6.80 -14.38
CA GLY A 172 0.96 5.63 -14.16
C GLY A 172 2.02 5.39 -15.25
N GLU A 173 2.11 6.24 -16.28
CA GLU A 173 3.01 5.99 -17.42
C GLU A 173 4.48 6.36 -17.08
N VAL A 174 5.37 5.37 -17.05
CA VAL A 174 6.82 5.60 -16.90
C VAL A 174 7.38 6.17 -18.20
N ARG A 175 7.33 7.51 -18.33
CA ARG A 175 8.09 8.21 -19.36
C ARG A 175 9.59 8.11 -19.09
N PRO A 176 10.41 7.66 -20.07
CA PRO A 176 11.86 7.69 -19.93
C PRO A 176 12.34 9.13 -19.72
N GLY A 177 13.01 9.41 -18.60
CA GLY A 177 13.72 10.68 -18.37
C GLY A 177 13.16 11.58 -17.27
N THR A 178 12.09 11.22 -16.55
CA THR A 178 11.69 11.96 -15.34
C THR A 178 12.45 11.41 -14.13
N THR A 179 13.39 12.18 -13.58
CA THR A 179 13.94 11.92 -12.25
C THR A 179 12.88 12.25 -11.19
N THR A 180 12.03 11.28 -10.90
CA THR A 180 11.12 11.36 -9.75
C THR A 180 11.95 11.37 -8.47
N GLU A 181 11.78 12.38 -7.63
CA GLU A 181 12.32 12.34 -6.27
C GLU A 181 11.71 11.15 -5.54
N GLU A 182 12.56 10.30 -4.96
CA GLU A 182 12.12 9.04 -4.37
C GLU A 182 11.38 9.28 -3.05
N GLU A 183 10.17 8.73 -2.95
CA GLU A 183 9.39 8.78 -1.72
C GLU A 183 9.94 7.75 -0.73
N VAL A 184 10.44 8.25 0.41
CA VAL A 184 11.06 7.45 1.47
C VAL A 184 10.23 7.57 2.74
N VAL A 185 9.71 6.43 3.21
CA VAL A 185 9.05 6.34 4.52
C VAL A 185 10.12 6.17 5.59
N ALA A 186 10.48 7.28 6.24
CA ALA A 186 11.37 7.27 7.38
C ALA A 186 10.79 6.45 8.55
N PRO A 187 11.64 5.85 9.41
CA PRO A 187 11.18 5.22 10.65
C PRO A 187 10.33 6.19 11.49
N PRO A 188 9.25 5.73 12.13
CA PRO A 188 8.47 6.57 13.02
C PRO A 188 9.37 7.06 14.17
N HIS A 189 9.67 8.35 14.19
CA HIS A 189 10.39 8.93 15.32
C HIS A 189 9.57 8.70 16.60
N PRO A 190 10.19 8.21 17.69
CA PRO A 190 9.50 8.10 18.97
C PRO A 190 9.04 9.49 19.36
N SER A 191 7.71 9.68 19.41
CA SER A 191 7.11 10.97 19.73
C SER A 191 7.61 11.41 21.10
N SER A 192 8.46 12.44 21.14
CA SER A 192 8.95 13.02 22.38
C SER A 192 7.78 13.62 23.14
N GLN A 193 7.20 12.82 24.03
CA GLN A 193 6.26 13.28 25.03
C GLN A 193 6.99 14.22 25.99
N SER A 194 6.96 15.51 25.67
CA SER A 194 7.36 16.59 26.57
C SER A 194 6.15 17.44 26.92
N PRO A 195 5.32 17.01 27.89
CA PRO A 195 4.45 17.92 28.61
C PRO A 195 5.32 18.71 29.61
N THR A 196 6.02 19.73 29.12
CA THR A 196 6.57 20.78 29.99
C THR A 196 5.81 22.06 29.72
N GLU A 197 4.74 22.27 30.49
CA GLU A 197 4.03 23.55 30.52
C GLU A 197 5.01 24.68 30.88
N ASN A 198 5.18 25.64 29.98
CA ASN A 198 5.69 26.95 30.35
C ASN A 198 5.20 28.02 29.36
N PRO A 199 4.19 28.82 29.71
CA PRO A 199 3.62 29.81 28.80
C PRO A 199 4.43 31.11 28.80
N LYS A 200 5.33 31.28 27.82
CA LYS A 200 5.92 32.56 27.38
C LYS A 200 6.41 32.38 25.93
N ALA A 201 5.62 32.73 24.92
CA ALA A 201 5.39 34.09 24.39
C ALA A 201 6.43 34.49 23.33
N GLN A 202 5.94 34.76 22.10
CA GLN A 202 6.62 35.41 20.96
C GLN A 202 7.76 34.58 20.35
N ASP A 203 7.75 34.24 19.06
CA ASP A 203 7.83 35.18 17.94
C ASP A 203 7.16 34.66 16.64
N LEU A 204 6.90 35.54 15.66
CA LEU A 204 5.97 35.31 14.54
C LEU A 204 6.68 35.38 13.18
N GLY A 205 7.40 34.31 12.83
CA GLY A 205 8.13 34.17 11.56
C GLY A 205 7.24 33.93 10.33
N LEU A 206 6.60 34.98 9.83
CA LEU A 206 5.72 34.92 8.65
C LEU A 206 6.51 34.81 7.33
N ILE A 207 6.72 33.58 6.83
CA ILE A 207 7.27 33.37 5.48
C ILE A 207 6.19 33.59 4.42
N VAL A 208 6.33 34.65 3.63
CA VAL A 208 5.43 35.00 2.52
C VAL A 208 5.86 34.28 1.25
N GLY A 209 5.25 33.13 0.98
CA GLY A 209 5.35 32.43 -0.32
C GLY A 209 4.26 32.91 -1.29
N LEU A 210 4.66 33.55 -2.40
CA LEU A 210 3.74 33.99 -3.45
C LEU A 210 3.18 32.82 -4.26
N VAL A 211 1.87 32.58 -4.19
CA VAL A 211 1.15 31.77 -5.18
C VAL A 211 0.25 32.68 -6.02
N ALA A 212 0.64 32.90 -7.27
CA ALA A 212 -0.19 33.50 -8.30
C ALA A 212 -0.89 32.40 -9.14
N SER A 213 -2.03 32.72 -9.74
CA SER A 213 -3.02 31.78 -10.34
C SER A 213 -3.75 30.95 -9.27
N PHE A 214 -5.08 31.03 -9.09
CA PHE A 214 -6.12 30.82 -10.09
C PHE A 214 -7.38 31.67 -9.80
N ILE A 215 -7.61 32.74 -10.57
CA ILE A 215 -8.87 33.51 -10.55
C ILE A 215 -9.68 33.17 -11.81
N THR A 216 -10.47 32.09 -11.78
CA THR A 216 -11.46 31.84 -12.87
C THR A 216 -12.66 30.94 -12.55
N ILE A 217 -12.89 30.46 -11.31
CA ILE A 217 -14.08 29.60 -10.99
C ILE A 217 -14.91 30.12 -9.80
N ALA A 218 -15.01 31.45 -9.65
CA ALA A 218 -15.91 32.08 -8.66
C ALA A 218 -17.28 32.52 -9.23
N GLY A 219 -17.56 32.23 -10.51
CA GLY A 219 -18.74 32.77 -11.22
C GLY A 219 -20.04 31.94 -11.15
N LEU A 220 -19.99 30.69 -10.65
CA LEU A 220 -21.10 29.73 -10.83
C LEU A 220 -21.78 29.24 -9.52
N PHE A 221 -21.20 29.48 -8.34
CA PHE A 221 -21.74 28.96 -7.08
C PHE A 221 -22.77 29.88 -6.39
N THR A 222 -22.93 31.12 -6.83
CA THR A 222 -23.91 32.06 -6.25
C THR A 222 -25.37 31.72 -6.60
N GLY A 223 -25.62 30.80 -7.55
CA GLY A 223 -26.95 30.43 -8.03
C GLY A 223 -27.65 29.30 -7.26
N CYS A 224 -26.93 28.47 -6.50
CA CYS A 224 -27.48 27.20 -5.97
C CYS A 224 -28.02 27.24 -4.53
N CYS A 225 -28.08 28.41 -3.87
CA CYS A 225 -28.56 28.51 -2.48
C CYS A 225 -30.08 28.34 -2.28
N CYS A 226 -30.85 28.06 -3.34
CA CYS A 226 -32.32 28.11 -3.31
C CYS A 226 -33.07 26.78 -3.56
N TYR A 227 -32.42 25.62 -3.65
CA TYR A 227 -33.15 24.33 -3.72
C TYR A 227 -33.12 23.55 -2.40
N LYS A 228 -34.29 23.51 -1.73
CA LYS A 228 -34.49 22.89 -0.41
C LYS A 228 -34.83 21.41 -0.51
N LYS A 229 -34.33 20.66 0.49
CA LYS A 229 -34.95 19.49 1.16
C LYS A 229 -35.54 18.36 0.29
N ASN A 230 -34.92 17.18 0.39
CA ASN A 230 -35.49 16.12 1.24
C ASN A 230 -34.45 15.03 1.57
N LYS A 231 -34.22 14.75 2.85
CA LYS A 231 -33.38 13.62 3.32
C LYS A 231 -34.08 12.94 4.50
N LYS A 232 -34.72 11.79 4.24
CA LYS A 232 -35.34 10.94 5.27
C LYS A 232 -34.31 9.94 5.81
N ARG A 233 -34.50 9.49 7.05
CA ARG A 233 -33.49 8.82 7.89
C ARG A 233 -33.56 7.28 7.86
N ARG A 234 -32.38 6.68 8.06
CA ARG A 234 -32.03 5.46 8.86
C ARG A 234 -32.51 4.06 8.43
N GLY A 235 -31.57 3.13 8.60
CA GLY A 235 -31.72 1.67 8.65
C GLY A 235 -30.58 1.01 7.86
N GLN A 236 -29.88 -0.02 8.35
CA GLN A 236 -29.66 -0.49 9.72
C GLN A 236 -28.31 -1.23 9.75
N GLU A 237 -27.64 -1.22 10.89
CA GLU A 237 -26.31 -1.78 11.12
C GLU A 237 -26.38 -3.28 11.41
N THR A 238 -25.52 -4.08 10.77
CA THR A 238 -25.31 -5.50 11.07
C THR A 238 -23.82 -5.80 11.15
N THR A 239 -23.30 -5.87 12.37
CA THR A 239 -21.96 -6.36 12.68
C THR A 239 -21.96 -7.89 12.67
N ASN A 240 -21.24 -8.51 11.74
CA ASN A 240 -20.81 -9.90 11.87
C ASN A 240 -19.39 -9.89 12.45
N ASP A 241 -19.20 -10.63 13.54
CA ASP A 241 -17.97 -10.71 14.32
C ASP A 241 -17.32 -12.07 14.04
N ASP A 242 -16.51 -12.13 12.97
CA ASP A 242 -15.73 -13.31 12.59
C ASP A 242 -14.30 -13.20 13.14
N SER A 243 -14.18 -13.34 14.46
CA SER A 243 -12.90 -13.48 15.13
C SER A 243 -12.37 -14.92 14.98
N PRO A 244 -11.16 -15.15 14.40
CA PRO A 244 -10.61 -16.49 14.23
C PRO A 244 -10.24 -17.16 15.58
N PRO A 245 -10.27 -18.50 15.68
CA PRO A 245 -9.98 -19.21 16.92
C PRO A 245 -8.50 -19.06 17.33
N PRO A 246 -8.19 -19.05 18.64
CA PRO A 246 -6.82 -18.92 19.13
C PRO A 246 -5.99 -20.15 18.76
N TYR A 247 -4.81 -19.93 18.19
CA TYR A 247 -3.85 -21.00 17.91
C TYR A 247 -3.37 -21.66 19.20
N SER A 248 -3.56 -22.97 19.31
CA SER A 248 -2.99 -23.80 20.37
C SER A 248 -1.50 -24.01 20.16
N LYS A 249 -0.74 -23.98 21.26
CA LYS A 249 0.70 -24.30 21.32
C LYS A 249 0.98 -25.76 20.97
#